data_AF-A0A5A9ZJZ3-F1
#
_entry.id   AF-A0A5A9ZJZ3-F1
#
_cell.length_a   1.000
_cell.length_b   1.000
_cell.length_c   1.000
_cell.angle_alpha   90.00
_cell.angle_beta   90.00
_cell.angle_gamma   90.00
#
_symmetry.space_group_name_H-M   'P 1'
#
loop_
_entity.id
_entity.type
_entity.pdbx_description
1 polymer ?
#
loop_
_entity_poly.entity_id
_entity_poly.type
_entity_poly.pdbx_seq_one_letter_code
_entity_poly.pdbx_strand_id
1 'polypeptide(L)'
;MTRPSLSISAAHPGGAVSRAALSLLGVVGPFLVAVLLWIVAAPRAELLSVGDGRGIRLPESGADGGSQLLTLSVLMGFASVCAVLVLWQRHPHLRRPGGVPALALLPGVTCAVAAAAASPLAHVLAAPPTDAPYGQLVRQAPAAGELFFDRMFFATTGPAWDWFPPGLDWVVFGVMIAAFTVAVLAYASPSVQLRDD
;
A
#
# COMPACT_ATOMS: atom_id res chain seq x y z
N MET A 1 -26.37 54.56 -5.71
CA MET A 1 -25.42 53.57 -6.27
C MET A 1 -24.26 53.44 -5.31
N THR A 2 -24.24 52.39 -4.48
CA THR A 2 -23.15 52.10 -3.53
C THR A 2 -22.77 50.62 -3.73
N ARG A 3 -21.55 50.38 -4.22
CA ARG A 3 -20.99 49.03 -4.37
C ARG A 3 -20.66 48.46 -2.99
N PRO A 4 -20.98 47.20 -2.66
CA PRO A 4 -20.36 46.51 -1.55
C PRO A 4 -18.95 46.06 -1.96
N SER A 5 -17.99 46.36 -1.10
CA SER A 5 -16.61 45.91 -1.16
C SER A 5 -16.54 44.38 -0.99
N LEU A 6 -16.01 43.69 -2.00
CA LEU A 6 -15.62 42.28 -1.89
C LEU A 6 -14.39 42.20 -0.98
N SER A 7 -14.61 41.85 0.28
CA SER A 7 -13.58 41.34 1.18
C SER A 7 -13.17 39.95 0.67
N ILE A 8 -12.10 39.91 -0.13
CA ILE A 8 -11.40 38.66 -0.43
C ILE A 8 -10.67 38.28 0.86
N SER A 9 -11.29 37.40 1.64
CA SER A 9 -10.66 36.76 2.79
C SER A 9 -9.45 35.95 2.30
N ALA A 10 -8.27 36.54 2.38
CA ALA A 10 -7.00 35.88 2.08
C ALA A 10 -6.84 34.66 3.01
N ALA A 11 -6.90 33.45 2.44
CA ALA A 11 -6.65 32.23 3.17
C ALA A 11 -5.24 32.26 3.79
N HIS A 12 -5.16 32.20 5.12
CA HIS A 12 -3.88 32.11 5.82
C HIS A 12 -3.09 30.87 5.35
N PRO A 13 -1.82 31.03 4.92
CA PRO A 13 -1.03 29.94 4.37
C PRO A 13 -0.84 28.77 5.36
N GLY A 14 -0.81 29.04 6.67
CA GLY A 14 -0.74 28.00 7.70
C GLY A 14 -1.95 27.05 7.73
N GLY A 15 -3.14 27.54 7.38
CA GLY A 15 -4.36 26.72 7.34
C GLY A 15 -4.48 25.85 6.09
N ALA A 16 -3.78 26.21 5.01
CA ALA A 16 -3.72 25.40 3.78
C ALA A 16 -2.71 24.24 3.93
N VAL A 17 -1.54 24.54 4.50
CA VAL A 17 -0.48 23.53 4.75
C VAL A 17 -0.95 22.47 5.74
N SER A 18 -1.63 22.87 6.82
CA SER A 18 -2.19 21.92 7.81
C SER A 18 -3.23 20.97 7.20
N ARG A 19 -4.13 21.48 6.34
CA ARG A 19 -5.14 20.65 5.65
C ARG A 19 -4.52 19.70 4.61
N ALA A 20 -3.48 20.14 3.91
CA ALA A 20 -2.73 19.30 2.98
C ALA A 20 -2.01 18.16 3.74
N ALA A 21 -1.34 18.49 4.84
CA ALA A 21 -0.66 17.50 5.69
C ALA A 21 -1.64 16.46 6.27
N LEU A 22 -2.80 16.90 6.76
CA LEU A 22 -3.83 16.00 7.26
C LEU A 22 -4.40 15.09 6.16
N SER A 23 -4.57 15.60 4.94
CA SER A 23 -5.03 14.81 3.80
C SER A 23 -3.98 13.78 3.38
N LEU A 24 -2.70 14.19 3.34
CA LEU A 24 -1.58 13.30 3.06
C LEU A 24 -1.49 12.19 4.10
N LEU A 25 -1.62 12.51 5.40
CA LEU A 25 -1.66 11.53 6.48
C LEU A 25 -2.84 10.56 6.33
N GLY A 26 -4.00 11.08 5.91
CA GLY A 26 -5.19 10.27 5.68
C GLY A 26 -5.07 9.31 4.50
N VAL A 27 -4.24 9.65 3.49
CA VAL A 27 -3.96 8.78 2.35
C VAL A 27 -2.84 7.80 2.68
N VAL A 28 -1.71 8.26 3.21
CA VAL A 28 -0.49 7.46 3.42
C VAL A 28 -0.56 6.62 4.70
N GLY A 29 -1.20 7.13 5.75
CA GLY A 29 -1.29 6.48 7.06
C GLY A 29 -1.82 5.04 7.01
N PRO A 30 -2.95 4.76 6.33
CA PRO A 30 -3.45 3.39 6.16
C PRO A 30 -2.43 2.43 5.55
N PHE A 31 -1.64 2.88 4.55
CA PHE A 31 -0.62 2.05 3.91
C PHE A 31 0.57 1.79 4.84
N LEU A 32 1.00 2.78 5.63
CA LEU A 32 2.04 2.56 6.65
C LEU A 32 1.60 1.53 7.69
N VAL A 33 0.37 1.64 8.18
CA VAL A 33 -0.21 0.67 9.12
C VAL A 33 -0.31 -0.71 8.47
N ALA A 34 -0.75 -0.79 7.21
CA ALA A 34 -0.83 -2.04 6.47
C ALA A 34 0.55 -2.72 6.34
N VAL A 35 1.60 -1.98 5.97
CA VAL A 35 2.97 -2.50 5.88
C VAL A 35 3.46 -2.99 7.25
N LEU A 36 3.28 -2.20 8.30
CA LEU A 36 3.70 -2.58 9.65
C LEU A 36 2.97 -3.84 10.14
N LEU A 37 1.65 -3.90 9.96
CA LEU A 37 0.85 -5.07 10.31
C LEU A 37 1.31 -6.30 9.53
N TRP A 38 1.62 -6.13 8.23
CA TRP A 38 2.12 -7.22 7.42
C TRP A 38 3.49 -7.72 7.92
N ILE A 39 4.43 -6.83 8.25
CA ILE A 39 5.76 -7.21 8.79
C ILE A 39 5.63 -8.04 10.09
N VAL A 40 4.65 -7.71 10.93
CA VAL A 40 4.42 -8.41 12.20
C VAL A 40 3.66 -9.72 11.99
N ALA A 41 2.61 -9.70 11.17
CA ALA A 41 1.65 -10.81 11.06
C ALA A 41 1.96 -11.81 9.94
N ALA A 42 2.81 -11.46 8.98
CA ALA A 42 3.10 -12.35 7.85
C ALA A 42 3.76 -13.65 8.33
N PRO A 43 3.30 -14.82 7.84
CA PRO A 43 3.88 -16.10 8.19
C PRO A 43 5.34 -16.15 7.76
N ARG A 44 6.25 -16.46 8.67
CA ARG A 44 7.70 -16.43 8.41
C ARG A 44 8.22 -17.81 8.03
N ALA A 45 9.07 -17.86 7.02
CA ALA A 45 9.80 -19.08 6.69
C ALA A 45 10.84 -19.36 7.78
N GLU A 46 10.97 -20.64 8.16
CA GLU A 46 12.00 -21.08 9.09
C GLU A 46 13.19 -21.65 8.30
N LEU A 47 14.38 -21.21 8.68
CA LEU A 47 15.66 -21.61 8.13
C LEU A 47 16.46 -22.30 9.22
N LEU A 48 17.16 -23.38 8.88
CA LEU A 48 18.20 -23.95 9.74
C LEU A 48 19.51 -23.22 9.46
N SER A 49 20.06 -22.51 10.44
CA SER A 49 21.35 -21.82 10.33
C SER A 49 22.47 -22.79 10.00
N VAL A 50 23.33 -22.40 9.07
CA VAL A 50 24.58 -23.09 8.68
C VAL A 50 25.80 -22.29 9.19
N GLY A 51 25.59 -21.25 10.00
CA GLY A 51 26.62 -20.29 10.39
C GLY A 51 26.89 -19.23 9.32
N ASP A 52 27.65 -18.20 9.67
CA ASP A 52 28.08 -17.10 8.78
C ASP A 52 26.93 -16.43 8.01
N GLY A 53 25.77 -16.25 8.65
CA GLY A 53 24.58 -15.66 8.04
C GLY A 53 23.88 -16.51 6.98
N ARG A 54 24.22 -17.81 6.86
CA ARG A 54 23.62 -18.74 5.89
C ARG A 54 22.59 -19.64 6.56
N GLY A 55 21.57 -20.07 5.80
CA GLY A 55 20.53 -20.97 6.29
C GLY A 55 19.96 -21.88 5.21
N ILE A 56 19.52 -23.08 5.58
CA ILE A 56 18.79 -24.04 4.71
C ILE A 56 17.31 -23.95 5.04
N ARG A 57 16.46 -23.72 4.03
CA ARG A 57 15.00 -23.67 4.22
C ARG A 57 14.46 -25.05 4.61
N LEU A 58 13.62 -25.09 5.66
CA LEU A 58 12.94 -26.33 6.02
C LEU A 58 11.71 -26.52 5.11
N PRO A 59 11.60 -27.67 4.40
CA PRO A 59 10.49 -27.94 3.48
C PRO A 59 9.11 -27.90 4.14
N GLU A 60 9.05 -28.21 5.43
CA GLU A 60 7.80 -28.26 6.22
C GLU A 60 7.45 -26.92 6.88
N SER A 61 8.19 -25.83 6.65
CA SER A 61 8.07 -24.59 7.45
C SER A 61 6.80 -23.77 7.20
N GLY A 62 5.79 -24.29 6.49
CA GLY A 62 4.40 -23.79 6.41
C GLY A 62 4.16 -22.38 5.85
N ALA A 63 5.19 -21.56 5.66
CA ALA A 63 5.10 -20.22 5.10
C ALA A 63 5.24 -20.28 3.58
N ASP A 64 4.12 -20.47 2.91
CA ASP A 64 4.02 -20.33 1.47
C ASP A 64 4.07 -18.85 1.09
N GLY A 65 4.95 -18.46 0.19
CA GLY A 65 5.04 -17.07 -0.29
C GLY A 65 3.71 -16.53 -0.83
N GLY A 66 2.84 -17.41 -1.32
CA GLY A 66 1.46 -17.06 -1.69
C GLY A 66 0.61 -16.54 -0.52
N SER A 67 0.77 -17.09 0.68
CA SER A 67 0.05 -16.62 1.88
C SER A 67 0.53 -15.25 2.35
N GLN A 68 1.85 -14.99 2.27
CA GLN A 68 2.43 -13.68 2.57
C GLN A 68 1.93 -12.62 1.59
N LEU A 69 1.94 -12.94 0.28
CA LEU A 69 1.43 -12.05 -0.75
C LEU A 69 -0.06 -11.80 -0.63
N LEU A 70 -0.87 -12.84 -0.40
CA LEU A 70 -2.30 -12.69 -0.20
C LEU A 70 -2.61 -11.76 0.99
N THR A 71 -1.90 -11.96 2.10
CA THR A 71 -2.04 -11.11 3.29
C THR A 71 -1.69 -9.66 2.96
N LEU A 72 -0.61 -9.43 2.21
CA LEU A 72 -0.22 -8.08 1.77
C LEU A 72 -1.28 -7.46 0.85
N SER A 73 -1.74 -8.20 -0.16
CA SER A 73 -2.77 -7.74 -1.10
C SER A 73 -4.06 -7.34 -0.39
N VAL A 74 -4.52 -8.14 0.57
CA VAL A 74 -5.71 -7.83 1.37
C VAL A 74 -5.51 -6.53 2.17
N LEU A 75 -4.37 -6.38 2.83
CA LEU A 75 -4.06 -5.18 3.63
C LEU A 75 -3.92 -3.92 2.76
N MET A 76 -3.28 -4.02 1.60
CA MET A 76 -3.15 -2.92 0.64
C MET A 76 -4.49 -2.53 0.01
N GLY A 77 -5.34 -3.52 -0.28
CA GLY A 77 -6.69 -3.27 -0.76
C GLY A 77 -7.53 -2.53 0.28
N PHE A 78 -7.49 -2.99 1.53
CA PHE A 78 -8.16 -2.31 2.64
C PHE A 78 -7.64 -0.87 2.84
N ALA A 79 -6.32 -0.67 2.81
CA ALA A 79 -5.71 0.66 2.91
C ALA A 79 -6.16 1.59 1.77
N SER A 80 -6.31 1.06 0.56
CA SER A 80 -6.79 1.81 -0.61
C SER A 80 -8.24 2.27 -0.43
N VAL A 81 -9.12 1.41 0.11
CA VAL A 81 -10.49 1.78 0.47
C VAL A 81 -10.49 2.89 1.52
N CYS A 82 -9.70 2.77 2.58
CA CYS A 82 -9.58 3.80 3.61
C CYS A 82 -9.12 5.14 3.03
N ALA A 83 -8.09 5.14 2.18
CA ALA A 83 -7.58 6.33 1.53
C ALA A 83 -8.66 7.00 0.66
N VAL A 84 -9.41 6.23 -0.12
CA VAL A 84 -10.56 6.75 -0.90
C VAL A 84 -11.62 7.35 0.01
N LEU A 85 -12.01 6.68 1.09
CA LEU A 85 -13.02 7.21 2.01
C LEU A 85 -12.60 8.54 2.62
N VAL A 86 -11.33 8.67 3.02
CA VAL A 86 -10.81 9.94 3.55
C VAL A 86 -10.81 11.04 2.49
N LEU A 87 -10.34 10.74 1.27
CA LEU A 87 -10.35 11.71 0.17
C LEU A 87 -11.78 12.11 -0.20
N TRP A 88 -12.69 11.15 -0.31
CA TRP A 88 -14.10 11.35 -0.63
C TRP A 88 -14.81 12.23 0.40
N GLN A 89 -14.53 12.02 1.69
CA GLN A 89 -15.11 12.81 2.78
C GLN A 89 -14.51 14.23 2.85
N ARG A 90 -13.19 14.36 2.72
CA ARG A 90 -12.50 15.65 2.95
C ARG A 90 -12.49 16.58 1.73
N HIS A 91 -12.66 16.03 0.52
CA HIS A 91 -12.55 16.80 -0.72
C HIS A 91 -13.78 16.63 -1.63
N PRO A 92 -14.91 17.31 -1.31
CA PRO A 92 -16.14 17.21 -2.11
C PRO A 92 -15.97 17.60 -3.58
N HIS A 93 -15.04 18.52 -3.88
CA HIS A 93 -14.74 18.95 -5.24
C HIS A 93 -14.18 17.83 -6.12
N LEU A 94 -13.53 16.81 -5.53
CA LEU A 94 -13.02 15.65 -6.26
C LEU A 94 -14.12 14.69 -6.71
N ARG A 95 -15.35 14.84 -6.21
CA ARG A 95 -16.51 14.03 -6.62
C ARG A 95 -17.03 14.38 -8.01
N ARG A 96 -16.62 15.53 -8.56
CA ARG A 96 -16.92 15.94 -9.94
C ARG A 96 -16.18 15.03 -10.93
N PRO A 97 -16.68 14.84 -12.16
CA PRO A 97 -16.10 13.90 -13.13
C PRO A 97 -14.61 14.13 -13.39
N GLY A 98 -14.13 15.38 -13.36
CA GLY A 98 -12.70 15.69 -13.51
C GLY A 98 -11.81 15.32 -12.30
N GLY A 99 -12.38 15.12 -11.11
CA GLY A 99 -11.66 14.74 -9.89
C GLY A 99 -11.61 13.23 -9.63
N VAL A 100 -12.47 12.45 -10.29
CA VAL A 100 -12.52 10.98 -10.19
C VAL A 100 -11.17 10.32 -10.52
N PRO A 101 -10.42 10.75 -11.56
CA PRO A 101 -9.10 10.19 -11.83
C PRO A 101 -8.13 10.37 -10.65
N ALA A 102 -8.17 11.50 -9.95
CA ALA A 102 -7.30 11.75 -8.80
C ALA A 102 -7.68 10.86 -7.60
N LEU A 103 -8.98 10.61 -7.39
CA LEU A 103 -9.47 9.70 -6.35
C LEU A 103 -9.04 8.24 -6.59
N ALA A 104 -8.84 7.85 -7.85
CA ALA A 104 -8.38 6.50 -8.20
C ALA A 104 -6.83 6.39 -8.22
N LEU A 105 -6.15 7.37 -8.82
CA LEU A 105 -4.71 7.33 -9.03
C LEU A 105 -3.89 7.55 -7.76
N LEU A 106 -4.31 8.46 -6.87
CA LEU A 106 -3.54 8.74 -5.64
C LEU A 106 -3.44 7.51 -4.71
N PRO A 107 -4.55 6.80 -4.39
CA PRO A 107 -4.46 5.52 -3.67
C PRO A 107 -3.66 4.46 -4.42
N GLY A 108 -3.80 4.39 -5.75
CA GLY A 108 -3.05 3.42 -6.58
C GLY A 108 -1.54 3.62 -6.54
N VAL A 109 -1.07 4.86 -6.70
CA VAL A 109 0.36 5.19 -6.63
C VAL A 109 0.90 4.93 -5.22
N THR A 110 0.15 5.32 -4.18
CA THR A 110 0.58 5.08 -2.79
C THR A 110 0.61 3.60 -2.42
N CYS A 111 -0.33 2.81 -2.94
CA CYS A 111 -0.30 1.35 -2.85
C CYS A 111 0.97 0.77 -3.47
N ALA A 112 1.34 1.19 -4.68
CA ALA A 112 2.54 0.70 -5.35
C ALA A 112 3.82 1.05 -4.62
N VAL A 113 3.94 2.29 -4.13
CA VAL A 113 5.10 2.72 -3.32
C VAL A 113 5.19 1.92 -2.02
N ALA A 114 4.07 1.71 -1.34
CA ALA A 114 4.04 0.94 -0.10
C ALA A 114 4.40 -0.53 -0.33
N ALA A 115 3.91 -1.15 -1.40
CA ALA A 115 4.26 -2.51 -1.78
C ALA A 115 5.75 -2.64 -2.13
N ALA A 116 6.30 -1.70 -2.91
CA ALA A 116 7.72 -1.68 -3.25
C ALA A 116 8.63 -1.51 -2.01
N ALA A 117 8.19 -0.74 -1.02
CA ALA A 117 8.93 -0.53 0.22
C ALA A 117 8.76 -1.66 1.25
N ALA A 118 7.77 -2.55 1.09
CA ALA A 118 7.40 -3.53 2.11
C ALA A 118 8.53 -4.51 2.44
N SER A 119 9.13 -5.18 1.45
CA SER A 119 10.22 -6.16 1.69
C SER A 119 11.50 -5.51 2.22
N PRO A 120 11.98 -4.37 1.66
CA PRO A 120 13.13 -3.66 2.22
C PRO A 120 12.91 -3.22 3.68
N LEU A 121 11.72 -2.72 4.01
CA LEU A 121 11.38 -2.34 5.39
C LEU A 121 11.30 -3.56 6.30
N ALA A 122 10.74 -4.68 5.83
CA ALA A 122 10.72 -5.94 6.58
C ALA A 122 12.13 -6.44 6.88
N HIS A 123 13.05 -6.32 5.94
CA HIS A 123 14.45 -6.70 6.13
C HIS A 123 15.16 -5.88 7.19
N VAL A 124 14.82 -4.59 7.33
CA VAL A 124 15.39 -3.74 8.38
C VAL A 124 14.72 -3.97 9.73
N LEU A 125 13.39 -4.09 9.76
CA LEU A 125 12.60 -4.12 10.99
C LEU A 125 12.45 -5.53 11.59
N ALA A 126 12.60 -6.57 10.78
CA ALA A 126 12.48 -7.96 11.17
C ALA A 126 13.67 -8.80 10.67
N ALA A 127 14.86 -8.19 10.62
CA ALA A 127 16.10 -8.83 10.18
C ALA A 127 16.35 -10.14 10.96
N PRO A 128 16.76 -11.23 10.29
CA PRO A 128 17.21 -12.42 10.98
C PRO A 128 18.56 -12.15 11.70
N PRO A 129 18.82 -12.78 12.86
CA PRO A 129 20.12 -12.72 13.51
C PRO A 129 21.23 -13.29 12.62
N THR A 130 22.29 -12.52 12.40
CA THR A 130 23.44 -12.91 11.56
C THR A 130 24.37 -13.91 12.23
N ASP A 131 24.36 -13.93 13.57
CA ASP A 131 25.33 -14.68 14.39
C ASP A 131 24.72 -15.97 14.95
N ALA A 132 23.65 -16.47 14.30
CA ALA A 132 22.95 -17.67 14.75
C ALA A 132 23.86 -18.90 14.64
N PRO A 133 24.15 -19.64 15.73
CA PRO A 133 24.94 -20.86 15.69
C PRO A 133 24.39 -21.89 14.70
N TYR A 134 25.31 -22.70 14.15
CA TYR A 134 24.97 -23.80 13.26
C TYR A 134 23.91 -24.71 13.88
N GLY A 135 22.88 -25.05 13.11
CA GLY A 135 21.78 -25.90 13.54
C GLY A 135 20.64 -25.18 14.27
N GLN A 136 20.72 -23.86 14.47
CA GLN A 136 19.63 -23.10 15.07
C GLN A 136 18.54 -22.75 14.05
N LEU A 137 17.27 -22.82 14.46
CA LEU A 137 16.15 -22.31 13.68
C LEU A 137 16.12 -20.78 13.70
N VAL A 138 16.10 -20.17 12.51
CA VAL A 138 16.07 -18.73 12.28
C VAL A 138 14.86 -18.40 11.42
N ARG A 139 14.08 -17.38 11.84
CA ARG A 139 12.92 -16.91 11.08
C ARG A 139 13.35 -15.82 10.11
N GLN A 140 13.03 -16.02 8.84
CA GLN A 140 13.29 -15.05 7.80
C GLN A 140 12.33 -13.85 7.90
N ALA A 141 12.79 -12.69 7.45
CA ALA A 141 11.92 -11.54 7.26
C ALA A 141 10.86 -11.85 6.19
N PRO A 142 9.62 -11.35 6.33
CA PRO A 142 8.62 -11.42 5.26
C PRO A 142 9.12 -10.78 3.97
N ALA A 143 8.83 -11.39 2.83
CA ALA A 143 9.23 -10.85 1.53
C ALA A 143 8.05 -10.86 0.55
N ALA A 144 7.62 -9.67 0.17
CA ALA A 144 6.57 -9.44 -0.80
C ALA A 144 7.11 -9.76 -2.19
N GLY A 145 6.99 -11.02 -2.59
CA GLY A 145 7.30 -11.43 -3.95
C GLY A 145 8.75 -11.84 -4.22
N GLU A 146 9.72 -11.68 -3.33
CA GLU A 146 11.01 -12.39 -3.50
C GLU A 146 10.83 -13.92 -3.39
N LEU A 147 9.71 -14.38 -2.79
CA LEU A 147 9.28 -15.78 -2.81
C LEU A 147 8.48 -16.18 -4.07
N PHE A 148 8.15 -15.24 -4.97
CA PHE A 148 7.29 -15.48 -6.13
C PHE A 148 7.95 -15.10 -7.47
N PHE A 149 8.80 -14.07 -7.48
CA PHE A 149 9.52 -13.57 -8.64
C PHE A 149 10.97 -14.04 -8.69
N ASP A 150 11.55 -14.44 -7.55
CA ASP A 150 12.89 -14.97 -7.50
C ASP A 150 12.85 -16.45 -7.12
N ARG A 151 13.52 -17.24 -7.96
CA ARG A 151 13.80 -18.61 -7.60
C ARG A 151 14.68 -18.59 -6.35
N MET A 152 14.18 -19.08 -5.21
CA MET A 152 15.07 -19.88 -4.38
C MET A 152 15.24 -21.20 -5.12
N PHE A 153 16.34 -21.54 -5.78
CA PHE A 153 17.75 -21.25 -5.53
C PHE A 153 18.48 -20.98 -6.86
N PHE A 154 19.70 -20.42 -6.80
CA PHE A 154 20.67 -20.28 -7.91
C PHE A 154 20.26 -20.98 -9.22
N ALA A 155 19.93 -20.17 -10.24
CA ALA A 155 19.64 -20.46 -11.66
C ALA A 155 18.24 -19.95 -12.02
N THR A 156 18.15 -18.85 -12.77
CA THR A 156 17.38 -18.53 -14.01
C THR A 156 16.05 -19.20 -14.40
N THR A 157 14.92 -18.49 -14.16
CA THR A 157 13.56 -18.55 -14.80
C THR A 157 12.36 -19.00 -13.94
N GLY A 158 11.87 -18.13 -13.05
CA GLY A 158 10.50 -18.25 -12.51
C GLY A 158 9.48 -17.64 -13.50
N PRO A 159 8.18 -17.96 -13.39
CA PRO A 159 7.16 -17.43 -14.28
C PRO A 159 7.06 -15.91 -14.08
N ALA A 160 7.57 -15.17 -15.05
CA ALA A 160 7.41 -13.73 -15.10
C ALA A 160 5.98 -13.42 -15.52
N TRP A 161 5.31 -12.54 -14.77
CA TRP A 161 4.15 -11.83 -15.29
C TRP A 161 4.67 -10.81 -16.32
N ASP A 162 5.13 -11.29 -17.48
CA ASP A 162 5.70 -10.47 -18.57
C ASP A 162 4.71 -9.48 -19.18
N TRP A 163 3.46 -9.48 -18.70
CA TRP A 163 2.38 -8.64 -19.18
C TRP A 163 2.48 -7.20 -18.64
N PHE A 164 3.17 -6.97 -17.53
CA PHE A 164 3.33 -5.64 -16.94
C PHE A 164 4.79 -5.38 -16.53
N PRO A 165 5.32 -4.17 -16.79
CA PRO A 165 6.61 -3.77 -16.24
C PRO A 165 6.62 -3.90 -14.70
N PRO A 166 7.74 -4.35 -14.11
CA PRO A 166 7.83 -4.55 -12.66
C PRO A 166 7.40 -3.29 -11.90
N GLY A 167 6.42 -3.46 -11.00
CA GLY A 167 5.86 -2.39 -10.16
C GLY A 167 4.52 -1.80 -10.64
N LEU A 168 4.10 -2.04 -11.89
CA LEU A 168 2.79 -1.56 -12.38
C LEU A 168 1.61 -2.38 -11.83
N ASP A 169 1.81 -3.64 -11.47
CA ASP A 169 0.75 -4.53 -10.96
C ASP A 169 0.08 -3.96 -9.70
N TRP A 170 0.88 -3.42 -8.79
CA TRP A 170 0.39 -2.82 -7.55
C TRP A 170 -0.30 -1.48 -7.78
N VAL A 171 0.12 -0.73 -8.80
CA VAL A 171 -0.60 0.47 -9.25
C VAL A 171 -1.96 0.06 -9.78
N VAL A 172 -2.03 -0.90 -10.70
CA VAL A 172 -3.27 -1.38 -11.30
C VAL A 172 -4.23 -1.92 -10.23
N PHE A 173 -3.72 -2.76 -9.32
CA PHE A 173 -4.50 -3.29 -8.20
C PHE A 173 -5.10 -2.17 -7.32
N GLY A 174 -4.27 -1.22 -6.87
CA GLY A 174 -4.73 -0.11 -6.04
C GLY A 174 -5.69 0.82 -6.77
N VAL A 175 -5.43 1.14 -8.04
CA VAL A 175 -6.32 1.95 -8.89
C VAL A 175 -7.66 1.26 -9.08
N MET A 176 -7.68 -0.05 -9.35
CA MET A 176 -8.91 -0.80 -9.58
C MET A 176 -9.80 -0.80 -8.32
N ILE A 177 -9.23 -1.06 -7.15
CA ILE A 177 -9.97 -1.02 -5.88
C ILE A 177 -10.46 0.39 -5.60
N ALA A 178 -9.62 1.41 -5.84
CA ALA A 178 -9.98 2.78 -5.61
C ALA A 178 -11.12 3.24 -6.54
N ALA A 179 -11.04 2.94 -7.83
CA ALA A 179 -12.07 3.24 -8.81
C ALA A 179 -13.40 2.52 -8.49
N PHE A 180 -13.34 1.25 -8.11
CA PHE A 180 -14.53 0.51 -7.67
C PHE A 180 -15.17 1.15 -6.42
N THR A 181 -14.36 1.51 -5.43
CA THR A 181 -14.83 2.18 -4.21
C THR A 181 -15.48 3.51 -4.53
N VAL A 182 -14.87 4.32 -5.40
CA VAL A 182 -15.43 5.59 -5.88
C VAL A 182 -16.77 5.37 -6.60
N ALA A 183 -16.87 4.35 -7.45
CA ALA A 183 -18.12 4.03 -8.15
C ALA A 183 -19.24 3.64 -7.18
N VAL A 184 -18.95 2.81 -6.17
CA VAL A 184 -19.91 2.43 -5.12
C VAL A 184 -20.35 3.66 -4.31
N LEU A 185 -19.42 4.53 -3.93
CA LEU A 185 -19.74 5.76 -3.20
C LEU A 185 -20.57 6.73 -4.05
N ALA A 186 -20.28 6.85 -5.35
CA ALA A 186 -21.06 7.67 -6.27
C ALA A 186 -22.49 7.14 -6.45
N TYR A 187 -22.66 5.81 -6.52
CA TYR A 187 -23.97 5.16 -6.57
C TYR A 187 -24.77 5.36 -5.28
N ALA A 188 -24.12 5.23 -4.12
CA ALA A 188 -24.77 5.30 -2.81
C ALA A 188 -24.99 6.75 -2.31
N SER A 189 -24.29 7.73 -2.86
CA SER A 189 -24.42 9.13 -2.45
C SER A 189 -25.68 9.75 -3.06
N PRO A 190 -26.68 10.19 -2.26
CA PRO A 190 -27.90 10.77 -2.80
C PRO A 190 -27.60 12.02 -3.63
N SER A 191 -28.15 12.06 -4.84
CA SER A 191 -27.97 13.03 -5.92
C SER A 191 -28.51 14.46 -5.64
N VAL A 192 -28.68 14.84 -4.37
CA VAL A 192 -29.27 16.14 -3.99
C VAL A 192 -28.23 17.28 -3.92
N GLN A 193 -26.93 16.97 -3.89
CA GLN A 193 -25.85 17.99 -3.81
C GLN A 193 -25.11 18.25 -5.13
N LEU A 194 -25.58 17.69 -6.26
CA LEU A 194 -25.00 17.93 -7.60
C LEU A 194 -25.86 18.86 -8.47
N ARG A 195 -26.86 19.53 -7.87
CA ARG A 195 -27.55 20.64 -8.52
C ARG A 195 -26.69 21.89 -8.33
N ASP A 196 -25.88 22.19 -9.34
CA ASP A 196 -25.30 23.52 -9.51
C ASP A 196 -26.49 24.49 -9.74
N ASP A 197 -26.86 25.24 -8.70
CA ASP A 197 -27.40 26.59 -8.86
C ASP A 197 -26.24 27.59 -8.79
#